data_AF-F4P0K9-F1
#
_entry.id   AF-F4P0K9-F1
#
_cell.length_a   1.000
_cell.length_b   1.000
_cell.length_c   1.000
_cell.angle_alpha   90.00
_cell.angle_beta   90.00
_cell.angle_gamma   90.00
#
_symmetry.space_group_name_H-M   'P 1'
#
loop_
_entity.id
_entity.type
_entity.pdbx_description
1 polymer ?
#
loop_
_entity_poly.entity_id
_entity_poly.type
_entity_poly.pdbx_seq_one_letter_code
_entity_poly.pdbx_strand_id
1 'polypeptide(L)'
;MKRSVMATTSINAHADNQNMHNQIETTDEQANLLRHNYLRLWAGLISTHPQPVDITLKDGQTLPAIFRATNSSQSLINVSQLKTPLGTYPDAQIRMQDVCILGFDVYLPDSLSSKTCTSEQINETIE
;
A
#
# COMPACT_ATOMS: atom_id res chain seq x y z
N MET A 1 17.34 -0.11 67.90
CA MET A 1 18.44 0.55 67.18
C MET A 1 18.04 0.72 65.72
N LYS A 2 18.03 1.97 65.23
CA LYS A 2 17.66 2.37 63.85
C LYS A 2 18.85 2.21 62.90
N ARG A 3 18.65 1.63 61.71
CA ARG A 3 19.36 1.98 60.46
C ARG A 3 18.43 1.69 59.27
N SER A 4 17.90 2.74 58.64
CA SER A 4 17.32 2.68 57.30
C SER A 4 18.25 3.50 56.40
N VAL A 5 18.72 2.89 55.32
CA VAL A 5 19.68 3.45 54.38
C VAL A 5 18.90 4.15 53.28
N MET A 6 19.04 5.48 53.15
CA MET A 6 18.59 6.20 51.96
C MET A 6 19.60 5.95 50.84
N ALA A 7 19.15 5.40 49.72
CA ALA A 7 19.89 5.43 48.46
C ALA A 7 19.38 6.62 47.64
N THR A 8 20.20 7.66 47.54
CA THR A 8 19.97 8.79 46.63
C THR A 8 20.69 8.48 45.32
N THR A 9 19.94 8.19 44.26
CA THR A 9 20.52 8.08 42.92
C THR A 9 20.41 9.43 42.23
N SER A 10 21.55 10.10 42.03
CA SER A 10 21.64 11.31 41.20
C SER A 10 21.49 10.94 39.73
N ILE A 11 20.52 11.57 39.05
CA ILE A 11 20.36 11.45 37.60
C ILE A 11 21.39 12.39 36.96
N ASN A 12 22.46 11.82 36.40
CA ASN A 12 23.38 12.55 35.54
C ASN A 12 22.64 12.92 34.25
N ALA A 13 22.22 14.17 34.13
CA ALA A 13 21.71 14.76 32.90
C ALA A 13 22.90 15.17 32.00
N HIS A 14 23.48 14.21 31.26
CA HIS A 14 24.39 14.51 30.15
C HIS A 14 24.57 13.29 29.24
N ALA A 15 23.70 13.16 28.24
CA ALA A 15 23.95 12.59 26.90
C ALA A 15 22.62 12.17 26.26
N ASP A 16 21.91 13.08 25.57
CA ASP A 16 20.79 12.66 24.72
C ASP A 16 20.43 13.69 23.64
N ASN A 17 21.43 14.21 22.91
CA ASN A 17 21.20 15.22 21.86
C ASN A 17 21.82 14.86 20.50
N GLN A 18 21.97 13.56 20.22
CA GLN A 18 22.45 13.03 18.93
C GLN A 18 21.45 12.07 18.27
N ASN A 19 20.36 11.71 18.97
CA ASN A 19 19.44 10.65 18.51
C ASN A 19 18.20 11.17 17.75
N MET A 20 17.96 12.48 17.72
CA MET A 20 16.80 13.06 17.02
C MET A 20 17.02 13.29 15.52
N HIS A 21 18.27 13.45 15.05
CA HIS A 21 18.52 13.72 13.63
C HIS A 21 18.39 12.47 12.76
N ASN A 22 18.85 11.32 13.24
CA ASN A 22 18.77 10.03 12.53
C ASN A 22 17.34 9.46 12.43
N GLN A 23 16.42 9.88 13.30
CA GLN A 23 15.03 9.41 13.25
C GLN A 23 14.17 10.14 12.22
N ILE A 24 14.50 11.38 11.88
CA ILE A 24 13.71 12.19 10.92
C ILE A 24 14.02 11.76 9.48
N GLU A 25 15.29 11.56 9.14
CA GLU A 25 15.70 11.11 7.80
C GLU A 25 15.14 9.72 7.48
N THR A 26 15.15 8.81 8.47
CA THR A 26 14.57 7.47 8.30
C THR A 26 13.05 7.50 8.11
N THR A 27 12.33 8.45 8.72
CA THR A 27 10.88 8.61 8.48
C THR A 27 10.56 9.17 7.11
N ASP A 28 11.35 10.11 6.60
CA ASP A 28 11.13 10.71 5.27
C ASP A 28 11.47 9.73 4.16
N GLU A 29 12.56 8.98 4.28
CA GLU A 29 12.91 7.91 3.35
C GLU A 29 11.84 6.81 3.32
N GLN A 30 11.34 6.39 4.49
CA GLN A 30 10.25 5.42 4.58
C GLN A 30 8.95 5.96 3.97
N ALA A 31 8.60 7.22 4.23
CA ALA A 31 7.41 7.85 3.64
C ALA A 31 7.53 7.92 2.11
N ASN A 32 8.71 8.26 1.59
CA ASN A 32 8.98 8.29 0.15
C ASN A 32 8.90 6.90 -0.47
N LEU A 33 9.44 5.87 0.18
CA LEU A 33 9.32 4.49 -0.28
C LEU A 33 7.86 4.01 -0.33
N LEU A 34 7.09 4.30 0.73
CA LEU A 34 5.66 3.98 0.78
C LEU A 34 4.87 4.71 -0.31
N ARG A 35 5.13 6.02 -0.50
CA ARG A 35 4.53 6.81 -1.57
C ARG A 35 4.88 6.26 -2.94
N HIS A 36 6.15 5.91 -3.16
CA HIS A 36 6.60 5.32 -4.42
C HIS A 36 5.87 4.01 -4.71
N ASN A 37 5.81 3.10 -3.73
CA ASN A 37 5.11 1.82 -3.88
C ASN A 37 3.60 2.00 -4.10
N TYR A 38 2.98 2.93 -3.40
CA TYR A 38 1.57 3.28 -3.58
C TYR A 38 1.30 3.80 -5.00
N LEU A 39 2.12 4.71 -5.52
CA LEU A 39 1.97 5.22 -6.88
C LEU A 39 2.23 4.13 -7.93
N ARG A 40 3.24 3.28 -7.70
CA ARG A 40 3.57 2.16 -8.58
C ARG A 40 2.41 1.17 -8.70
N LEU A 41 1.72 0.87 -7.61
CA LEU A 41 0.51 0.04 -7.62
C LEU A 41 -0.53 0.62 -8.59
N TRP A 42 -0.88 1.90 -8.45
CA TRP A 42 -1.88 2.53 -9.32
C TRP A 42 -1.44 2.61 -10.77
N ALA A 43 -0.18 2.91 -11.02
CA ALA A 43 0.38 2.92 -12.38
C ALA A 43 0.30 1.53 -13.04
N GLY A 44 0.50 0.46 -12.26
CA GLY A 44 0.40 -0.92 -12.75
C GLY A 44 -1.03 -1.38 -13.06
N LEU A 45 -2.04 -0.76 -12.44
CA LEU A 45 -3.46 -1.07 -12.66
C LEU A 45 -4.06 -0.34 -13.88
N ILE A 46 -3.40 0.71 -14.37
CA ILE A 46 -3.82 1.41 -15.59
C ILE A 46 -3.35 0.59 -16.79
N SER A 47 -4.26 -0.25 -17.30
CA SER A 47 -4.08 -1.00 -18.53
C SER A 47 -4.70 -0.26 -19.72
N THR A 48 -4.25 -0.56 -20.94
CA THR A 48 -4.93 -0.13 -22.17
C THR A 48 -6.31 -0.78 -22.34
N HIS A 49 -6.62 -1.83 -21.57
CA HIS A 49 -7.89 -2.53 -21.59
C HIS A 49 -8.80 -2.06 -20.45
N PRO A 50 -10.13 -2.07 -20.65
CA PRO A 50 -11.09 -1.86 -19.57
C PRO A 50 -10.85 -2.86 -18.44
N GLN A 51 -10.54 -2.36 -17.25
CA GLN A 51 -10.28 -3.18 -16.06
C GLN A 51 -11.55 -3.23 -15.21
N PRO A 52 -12.24 -4.39 -15.11
CA PRO A 52 -13.35 -4.54 -14.18
C PRO A 52 -12.85 -4.35 -12.74
N VAL A 53 -13.66 -3.69 -11.93
CA VAL A 53 -13.37 -3.46 -10.51
C VAL A 53 -14.65 -3.62 -9.69
N ASP A 54 -14.54 -4.32 -8.57
CA ASP A 54 -15.59 -4.41 -7.56
C ASP A 54 -15.25 -3.45 -6.41
N ILE A 55 -16.17 -2.54 -6.12
CA ILE A 55 -15.97 -1.47 -5.14
C ILE A 55 -16.87 -1.73 -3.94
N THR A 56 -16.29 -2.15 -2.83
CA THR A 56 -17.03 -2.31 -1.58
C THR A 56 -16.99 -1.01 -0.80
N LEU A 57 -18.15 -0.42 -0.56
CA LEU A 57 -18.35 0.80 0.21
C LEU A 57 -18.44 0.50 1.72
N LYS A 58 -18.39 1.55 2.54
CA LYS A 58 -18.47 1.47 4.01
C LYS A 58 -19.75 0.86 4.56
N ASP A 59 -20.85 0.94 3.83
CA ASP A 59 -22.12 0.32 4.18
C ASP A 59 -22.15 -1.19 3.86
N GLY A 60 -21.06 -1.74 3.31
CA GLY A 60 -20.92 -3.14 2.93
C GLY A 60 -21.45 -3.45 1.54
N GLN A 61 -21.97 -2.47 0.80
CA GLN A 61 -22.42 -2.67 -0.56
C GLN A 61 -21.24 -2.79 -1.52
N THR A 62 -21.26 -3.82 -2.37
CA THR A 62 -20.28 -3.99 -3.45
C THR A 62 -20.89 -3.59 -4.78
N LEU A 63 -20.23 -2.66 -5.47
CA LEU A 63 -20.66 -2.09 -6.73
C LEU A 63 -19.66 -2.43 -7.83
N PRO A 64 -20.08 -3.15 -8.88
CA PRO A 64 -19.21 -3.41 -10.02
C PRO A 64 -19.11 -2.17 -10.91
N ALA A 65 -17.91 -1.91 -11.41
CA ALA A 65 -17.61 -0.82 -12.33
C ALA A 65 -16.43 -1.17 -13.24
N ILE A 66 -16.08 -0.24 -14.13
CA ILE A 66 -14.85 -0.30 -14.93
C ILE A 66 -13.91 0.79 -14.41
N PHE A 67 -12.75 0.39 -13.92
CA PHE A 67 -11.70 1.30 -13.47
C PHE A 67 -11.13 2.08 -14.64
N ARG A 68 -10.93 3.40 -14.46
CA ARG A 68 -10.29 4.26 -15.46
C ARG A 68 -9.02 4.91 -14.98
N ALA A 69 -9.08 5.56 -13.82
CA ALA A 69 -7.95 6.30 -13.29
C ALA A 69 -8.10 6.54 -11.80
N THR A 70 -6.99 6.90 -11.16
CA THR A 70 -6.98 7.44 -9.80
C THR A 70 -6.32 8.80 -9.77
N ASN A 71 -6.91 9.71 -9.00
CA ASN A 71 -6.24 10.94 -8.61
C ASN A 71 -5.64 10.73 -7.21
N SER A 72 -4.34 10.42 -7.17
CA SER A 72 -3.63 10.15 -5.91
C SER A 72 -3.48 11.39 -5.01
N SER A 73 -3.53 12.59 -5.58
CA SER A 73 -3.42 13.84 -4.81
C SER A 73 -4.73 14.22 -4.12
N GLN A 74 -5.87 13.87 -4.72
CA GLN A 74 -7.21 14.16 -4.19
C GLN A 74 -7.89 12.93 -3.59
N SER A 75 -7.23 11.76 -3.60
CA SER A 75 -7.78 10.49 -3.16
C SER A 75 -9.13 10.16 -3.83
N LEU A 76 -9.18 10.28 -5.16
CA LEU A 76 -10.36 9.97 -5.97
C LEU A 76 -10.11 8.77 -6.89
N ILE A 77 -11.16 7.98 -7.11
CA ILE A 77 -11.18 6.88 -8.07
C ILE A 77 -12.21 7.25 -9.14
N ASN A 78 -11.75 7.26 -10.39
CA ASN A 78 -12.58 7.51 -11.56
C ASN A 78 -12.96 6.18 -12.19
N VAL A 79 -14.25 5.95 -12.32
CA VAL A 79 -14.81 4.72 -12.89
C VAL A 79 -15.87 5.05 -13.94
N SER A 80 -16.15 4.06 -14.79
CA SER A 80 -17.27 4.10 -15.72
C SER A 80 -18.16 2.89 -15.55
N GLN A 81 -19.40 2.98 -16.05
CA GLN A 81 -20.39 1.90 -15.97
C GLN A 81 -20.63 1.42 -14.53
N LEU A 82 -20.63 2.34 -13.56
CA LEU A 82 -20.85 2.03 -12.15
C LEU A 82 -22.31 1.59 -11.97
N LYS A 83 -22.51 0.32 -11.65
CA LYS A 83 -23.85 -0.24 -11.43
C LYS A 83 -24.23 -0.08 -9.96
N THR A 84 -25.28 0.68 -9.71
CA THR A 84 -25.90 0.84 -8.39
C THR A 84 -27.31 0.24 -8.40
N PRO A 85 -27.94 0.01 -7.23
CA PRO A 85 -29.34 -0.39 -7.18
C PRO A 85 -30.30 0.60 -7.85
N LEU A 86 -29.90 1.87 -7.99
CA LEU A 86 -30.70 2.93 -8.62
C LEU A 86 -30.52 2.99 -10.14
N GLY A 87 -29.52 2.28 -10.67
CA GLY A 87 -29.18 2.28 -12.10
C GLY A 87 -27.69 2.33 -12.37
N THR A 88 -27.35 2.47 -13.65
CA THR A 88 -25.96 2.51 -14.12
C THR A 88 -25.53 3.95 -14.41
N TYR A 89 -24.45 4.38 -13.78
CA TYR A 89 -23.82 5.67 -14.06
C TYR A 89 -22.72 5.50 -15.10
N PRO A 90 -22.79 6.19 -16.26
CA PRO A 90 -21.82 6.01 -17.33
C PRO A 90 -20.41 6.44 -16.91
N ASP A 91 -20.30 7.53 -16.15
CA ASP A 91 -19.07 8.02 -15.56
C ASP A 91 -19.33 8.45 -14.11
N ALA A 92 -18.42 8.11 -13.20
CA ALA A 92 -18.51 8.46 -11.79
C ALA A 92 -17.13 8.68 -11.17
N GLN A 93 -17.07 9.58 -10.19
CA GLN A 93 -15.91 9.75 -9.32
C GLN A 93 -16.29 9.39 -7.89
N ILE A 94 -15.49 8.53 -7.29
CA ILE A 94 -15.72 8.01 -5.94
C ILE A 94 -14.55 8.46 -5.07
N ARG A 95 -14.86 8.98 -3.88
CA ARG A 95 -13.82 9.35 -2.91
C ARG A 95 -13.29 8.07 -2.28
N MET A 96 -11.96 7.89 -2.26
CA MET A 96 -11.32 6.70 -1.68
C MET A 96 -11.72 6.51 -0.20
N GLN A 97 -12.02 7.60 0.52
CA GLN A 97 -12.47 7.55 1.90
C GLN A 97 -13.84 6.87 2.09
N ASP A 98 -14.66 6.74 1.04
CA ASP A 98 -15.96 6.07 1.09
C ASP A 98 -15.83 4.58 0.72
N VAL A 99 -14.66 4.18 0.21
CA VAL A 99 -14.35 2.82 -0.23
C VAL A 99 -13.61 2.07 0.87
N CYS A 100 -14.05 0.84 1.14
CA CYS A 100 -13.36 -0.08 2.03
C CYS A 100 -12.41 -1.00 1.27
N ILE A 101 -12.87 -1.56 0.14
CA ILE A 101 -12.14 -2.57 -0.61
C ILE A 101 -12.30 -2.28 -2.11
N LEU A 102 -11.21 -2.47 -2.85
CA LEU A 102 -11.20 -2.55 -4.31
C LEU A 102 -10.75 -3.95 -4.72
N GLY A 103 -11.66 -4.71 -5.33
CA GLY A 103 -11.36 -6.00 -5.93
C GLY A 103 -10.99 -5.81 -7.39
N PHE A 104 -9.77 -6.20 -7.76
CA PHE A 104 -9.31 -6.21 -9.15
C PHE A 104 -9.03 -7.64 -9.59
N ASP A 105 -9.63 -8.03 -10.71
CA ASP A 105 -9.22 -9.25 -11.41
C ASP A 105 -7.95 -8.94 -12.22
N VAL A 106 -6.80 -9.22 -11.61
CA VAL A 106 -5.50 -9.04 -12.25
C VAL A 106 -5.30 -10.19 -13.24
N TYR A 107 -5.57 -9.95 -14.52
CA TYR A 107 -5.16 -10.85 -15.59
C TYR A 107 -3.63 -10.83 -15.71
N LEU A 108 -2.97 -11.79 -15.08
CA LEU A 108 -1.56 -12.06 -15.32
C LEU A 108 -1.43 -12.66 -16.74
N PRO A 109 -0.63 -12.07 -17.64
CA PRO A 109 -0.43 -12.66 -18.96
C PRO A 109 0.20 -14.05 -18.81
N ASP A 110 -0.27 -15.02 -19.60
CA ASP A 110 0.16 -16.42 -19.55
C ASP A 110 1.69 -16.62 -19.66
N SER A 111 2.40 -15.64 -20.23
CA SER A 111 3.86 -15.63 -20.34
C SER A 111 4.62 -15.53 -19.01
N LEU A 112 3.94 -15.15 -17.91
CA LEU A 112 4.50 -15.12 -16.55
C LEU A 112 3.98 -16.27 -15.66
N SER A 113 2.97 -17.02 -16.13
CA SER A 113 2.36 -18.13 -15.39
C SER A 113 3.24 -19.40 -15.37
N SER A 114 4.17 -19.55 -16.32
CA SER A 114 4.90 -20.81 -16.56
C SER A 114 6.40 -20.81 -16.27
N LYS A 115 6.99 -19.73 -15.73
CA LYS A 115 8.38 -19.79 -15.25
C LYS A 115 8.43 -20.35 -13.83
N THR A 116 8.30 -21.67 -13.72
CA THR A 116 8.89 -22.41 -12.60
C THR A 116 10.35 -21.96 -12.48
N CYS A 117 10.71 -21.45 -11.31
CA CYS A 117 12.08 -21.17 -10.95
C CYS A 117 12.80 -22.54 -10.87
N THR A 118 13.35 -23.02 -11.97
CA THR A 118 14.28 -24.15 -11.94
C THR A 118 15.55 -23.65 -11.28
N SER A 119 15.72 -24.01 -10.02
CA SER A 119 17.01 -24.01 -9.35
C SER A 119 17.98 -24.86 -10.18
N GLU A 120 18.79 -24.21 -11.01
CA GLU A 120 19.97 -24.84 -11.59
C GLU A 120 20.92 -25.19 -10.44
N GLN A 121 21.03 -26.49 -10.15
CA GLN A 121 22.10 -27.02 -9.33
C GLN A 121 23.41 -26.84 -10.11
N ILE A 122 24.23 -25.91 -9.64
CA ILE A 122 25.62 -25.78 -10.08
C ILE A 122 26.37 -26.97 -9.46
N ASN A 123 26.62 -28.01 -10.25
CA ASN A 123 27.60 -29.03 -9.89
C ASN A 123 29.00 -28.46 -10.17
N GLU A 124 29.66 -27.98 -9.12
CA GLU A 124 31.10 -27.77 -9.13
C GLU A 124 31.80 -29.15 -9.15
N THR A 125 32.30 -29.53 -10.32
CA THR A 125 33.30 -30.61 -10.43
C THR A 125 34.65 -30.00 -10.05
N ILE A 126 35.18 -30.41 -8.90
CA ILE A 126 36.56 -30.15 -8.48
C ILE A 126 37.43 -31.21 -9.18
N GLU A 127 38.33 -30.78 -10.06
CA GLU A 127 39.53 -31.55 -10.45
C GLU A 127 40.71 -31.16 -9.56
#